data_AF-A0A3D9FTU9-F1
#
_entry.id   AF-A0A3D9FTU9-F1
#
_cell.length_a   1.000
_cell.length_b   1.000
_cell.length_c   1.000
_cell.angle_alpha   90.00
_cell.angle_beta   90.00
_cell.angle_gamma   90.00
#
_symmetry.space_group_name_H-M   'P 1'
#
loop_
_entity.id
_entity.type
_entity.pdbx_description
1 polymer ?
#
loop_
_entity_poly.entity_id
_entity_poly.type
_entity_poly.pdbx_seq_one_letter_code
_entity_poly.pdbx_strand_id
1 'polypeptide(L)'
;MINRNHLKEFIETNKEEILIDYRDKLYNNLQELIKKEEKQTLILLILVTLYFFVDYKSLSNISLGILTITNPENLVIQLIPILFCTLLFNLFRMGRDRQDLHESLKQITSKLTSNLINSELKDELLNNTLYRLYLPNSIGNFASSITARQPIILTFIGFILLLPFFIIGLVPFFIIFLMLSNLWQTQIESTPGIISFSISLWVSISIIFFFFIPQQENNLSV
;
A
#
# COMPACT_ATOMS: atom_id res chain seq x y z
N MET A 1 -3.01 -2.65 13.41
CA MET A 1 -3.10 -4.10 13.67
C MET A 1 -4.20 -4.36 14.68
N ILE A 2 -5.36 -4.80 14.20
CA ILE A 2 -6.51 -5.16 15.04
C ILE A 2 -6.24 -6.55 15.64
N ASN A 3 -6.38 -6.69 16.96
CA ASN A 3 -6.30 -8.00 17.59
C ASN A 3 -7.55 -8.80 17.19
N ARG A 4 -7.33 -9.84 16.37
CA ARG A 4 -8.39 -10.68 15.79
C ARG A 4 -9.26 -11.34 16.86
N ASN A 5 -8.70 -11.65 18.03
CA ASN A 5 -9.46 -12.26 19.12
C ASN A 5 -10.41 -11.25 19.78
N HIS A 6 -9.94 -10.01 19.99
CA HIS A 6 -10.80 -8.93 20.49
C HIS A 6 -11.93 -8.59 19.52
N LEU A 7 -11.67 -8.61 18.21
CA LEU A 7 -12.71 -8.36 17.21
C LEU A 7 -13.79 -9.44 17.26
N LYS A 8 -13.41 -10.73 17.37
CA LYS A 8 -14.36 -11.83 17.50
C LYS A 8 -15.19 -11.70 18.77
N GLU A 9 -14.55 -11.45 19.89
CA GLU A 9 -15.22 -11.25 21.17
C GLU A 9 -16.21 -10.07 21.12
N PHE A 10 -15.80 -8.95 20.51
CA PHE A 10 -16.68 -7.80 20.29
C PHE A 10 -17.91 -8.17 19.44
N ILE A 11 -17.72 -8.93 18.36
CA ILE A 11 -18.80 -9.36 17.47
C ILE A 11 -19.79 -10.30 18.20
N GLU A 12 -19.31 -11.15 19.11
CA GLU A 12 -20.14 -12.10 19.84
C GLU A 12 -20.90 -11.48 21.02
N THR A 13 -20.32 -10.46 21.66
CA THR A 13 -20.86 -9.86 22.89
C THR A 13 -21.80 -8.67 22.65
N ASN A 14 -21.78 -8.08 21.47
CA ASN A 14 -22.54 -6.86 21.19
C ASN A 14 -23.85 -7.09 20.44
N LYS A 15 -24.79 -6.17 20.64
CA LYS A 15 -26.09 -6.15 19.97
C LYS A 15 -25.93 -5.77 18.50
N GLU A 16 -26.87 -6.23 17.68
CA GLU A 16 -26.90 -5.99 16.23
C GLU A 16 -26.82 -4.50 15.85
N GLU A 17 -27.54 -3.62 16.56
CA GLU A 17 -27.49 -2.17 16.33
C GLU A 17 -26.09 -1.58 16.49
N ILE A 18 -25.33 -2.04 17.51
CA ILE A 18 -23.95 -1.60 17.75
C ILE A 18 -23.03 -2.10 16.65
N LEU A 19 -23.25 -3.32 16.17
CA LEU A 19 -22.48 -3.90 15.07
C LEU A 19 -22.74 -3.17 13.74
N ILE A 20 -23.97 -2.71 13.49
CA ILE A 20 -24.32 -1.89 12.32
C ILE A 20 -23.63 -0.52 12.38
N ASP A 21 -23.71 0.19 13.51
CA ASP A 21 -23.01 1.48 13.68
C ASP A 21 -21.49 1.32 13.53
N TYR A 22 -20.92 0.26 14.12
CA TYR A 22 -19.49 -0.04 13.99
C TYR A 22 -19.09 -0.36 12.54
N ARG A 23 -19.90 -1.14 11.82
CA ARG A 23 -19.70 -1.42 10.38
C ARG A 23 -19.67 -0.12 9.57
N ASP A 24 -20.62 0.78 9.81
CA ASP A 24 -20.70 2.02 9.03
C ASP A 24 -19.50 2.94 9.31
N LYS A 25 -19.03 2.99 10.57
CA LYS A 25 -17.77 3.67 10.93
C LYS A 25 -16.55 3.04 10.25
N LEU A 26 -16.43 1.72 10.25
CA LEU A 26 -15.34 1.03 9.55
C LEU A 26 -15.37 1.30 8.05
N TYR A 27 -16.55 1.32 7.45
CA TYR A 27 -16.72 1.65 6.03
C TYR A 27 -16.29 3.08 5.72
N ASN A 28 -16.72 4.04 6.53
CA ASN A 28 -16.31 5.44 6.37
C ASN A 28 -14.79 5.60 6.53
N ASN A 29 -14.19 4.95 7.52
CA ASN A 29 -12.73 4.95 7.71
C ASN A 29 -12.00 4.33 6.51
N LEU A 30 -12.53 3.25 5.94
CA LEU A 30 -11.98 2.64 4.73
C LEU A 30 -12.01 3.61 3.55
N GLN A 31 -13.13 4.30 3.33
CA GLN A 31 -13.26 5.31 2.27
C GLN A 31 -12.30 6.49 2.47
N GLU A 32 -12.15 6.98 3.70
CA GLU A 32 -11.17 8.03 3.99
C GLU A 32 -9.74 7.58 3.76
N LEU A 33 -9.41 6.34 4.13
CA LEU A 33 -8.08 5.78 3.93
C LEU A 33 -7.75 5.66 2.44
N ILE A 34 -8.70 5.19 1.62
CA ILE A 34 -8.54 5.12 0.16
C ILE A 34 -8.26 6.50 -0.43
N LYS A 35 -9.03 7.53 -0.05
CA LYS A 35 -8.78 8.91 -0.52
C LYS A 35 -7.39 9.42 -0.13
N LYS A 36 -6.91 9.08 1.07
CA LYS A 36 -5.56 9.43 1.53
C LYS A 36 -4.48 8.71 0.71
N GLU A 37 -4.69 7.43 0.42
CA GLU A 37 -3.79 6.60 -0.40
C GLU A 37 -3.69 7.12 -1.84
N GLU A 38 -4.83 7.46 -2.46
CA GLU A 38 -4.88 8.05 -3.81
C GLU A 38 -4.12 9.39 -3.86
N LYS A 39 -4.33 10.25 -2.86
CA LYS A 39 -3.61 11.52 -2.75
C LYS A 39 -2.11 11.32 -2.63
N GLN A 40 -1.66 10.38 -1.80
CA GLN A 40 -0.22 10.07 -1.65
C GLN A 40 0.37 9.47 -2.92
N THR A 41 -0.37 8.62 -3.62
CA THR A 41 0.02 8.03 -4.90
C THR A 41 0.22 9.12 -5.96
N LEU A 42 -0.69 10.11 -6.02
CA LEU A 42 -0.55 11.25 -6.91
C LEU A 42 0.71 12.08 -6.59
N ILE A 43 0.99 12.32 -5.30
CA ILE A 43 2.20 13.05 -4.87
C ILE A 43 3.46 12.29 -5.29
N LEU A 44 3.50 10.95 -5.12
CA LEU A 44 4.61 10.13 -5.59
C LEU A 44 4.80 10.22 -7.10
N LEU A 45 3.72 10.17 -7.88
CA LEU A 45 3.78 10.29 -9.34
C LEU A 45 4.34 11.66 -9.76
N ILE A 46 3.95 12.73 -9.08
CA ILE A 46 4.53 14.06 -9.27
C ILE A 46 6.04 14.04 -8.92
N LEU A 47 6.44 13.46 -7.80
CA LEU A 47 7.86 13.38 -7.41
C LEU A 47 8.71 12.61 -8.42
N VAL A 48 8.21 11.48 -8.94
CA VAL A 48 8.89 10.71 -9.99
C VAL A 48 9.02 11.53 -11.27
N THR A 49 7.95 12.21 -11.65
CA THR A 49 7.94 13.06 -12.85
C THR A 49 8.97 14.18 -12.71
N LEU A 50 8.98 14.86 -11.56
CA LEU A 50 9.98 15.87 -11.24
C LEU A 50 11.38 15.26 -11.38
N TYR A 51 11.68 14.20 -10.63
CA TYR A 51 13.02 13.62 -10.56
C TYR A 51 13.60 13.19 -11.91
N PHE A 52 12.81 12.53 -12.77
CA PHE A 52 13.31 11.94 -14.02
C PHE A 52 13.14 12.82 -15.25
N PHE A 53 12.13 13.70 -15.28
CA PHE A 53 11.76 14.42 -16.51
C PHE A 53 12.08 15.92 -16.48
N VAL A 54 12.45 16.47 -15.33
CA VAL A 54 12.89 17.87 -15.26
C VAL A 54 14.40 17.93 -15.52
N ASP A 55 14.78 18.72 -16.52
CA ASP A 55 16.20 18.99 -16.79
C ASP A 55 16.74 20.03 -15.80
N TYR A 56 17.19 19.53 -14.65
CA TYR A 56 17.70 20.36 -13.57
C TYR A 56 19.00 21.09 -13.90
N LYS A 57 19.74 20.66 -14.92
CA LYS A 57 20.98 21.31 -15.35
C LYS A 57 20.73 22.65 -16.02
N SER A 58 19.51 22.85 -16.55
CA SER A 58 19.05 24.12 -17.13
C SER A 58 18.59 25.13 -16.07
N LEU A 59 18.36 24.71 -14.83
CA LEU A 59 17.90 25.58 -13.75
C LEU A 59 19.06 26.37 -13.15
N SER A 60 19.12 27.67 -13.45
CA SER A 60 19.97 28.63 -12.75
C SER A 60 19.55 28.83 -11.29
N ASN A 61 20.31 29.63 -10.54
CA ASN A 61 20.00 29.99 -9.15
C ASN A 61 18.53 30.41 -8.97
N ILE A 62 17.82 29.73 -8.06
CA ILE A 62 16.42 30.03 -7.74
C ILE A 62 16.42 30.99 -6.55
N SER A 63 16.05 32.25 -6.76
CA SER A 63 15.84 33.21 -5.66
C SER A 63 14.41 33.14 -5.14
N LEU A 64 14.23 32.57 -3.95
CA LEU A 64 13.03 32.63 -3.13
C LEU A 64 13.10 33.87 -2.22
N GLY A 65 13.13 35.06 -2.84
CA GLY A 65 13.14 36.36 -2.15
C GLY A 65 14.37 36.62 -1.28
N ILE A 66 14.40 36.05 -0.07
CA ILE A 66 15.48 36.20 0.92
C ILE A 66 16.51 35.07 0.78
N LEU A 67 16.10 33.91 0.26
CA LEU A 67 16.97 32.74 0.09
C LEU A 67 17.29 32.54 -1.38
N THR A 68 18.57 32.50 -1.72
CA THR A 68 19.02 32.11 -3.05
C THR A 68 19.51 30.67 -2.98
N ILE A 69 18.80 29.77 -3.63
CA ILE A 69 19.22 28.38 -3.78
C ILE A 69 20.25 28.35 -4.91
N THR A 70 21.51 28.20 -4.52
CA THR A 70 22.60 27.85 -5.44
C THR A 70 22.57 26.35 -5.71
N ASN A 71 22.60 25.95 -6.99
CA ASN A 71 22.58 24.55 -7.46
C ASN A 71 21.32 23.75 -7.07
N PRO A 72 20.13 24.10 -7.62
CA PRO A 72 18.87 23.41 -7.33
C PRO A 72 18.89 21.91 -7.70
N GLU A 73 19.72 21.50 -8.65
CA GLU A 73 19.94 20.10 -9.02
C GLU A 73 20.36 19.25 -7.80
N ASN A 74 21.31 19.73 -7.01
CA ASN A 74 21.81 18.98 -5.84
C ASN A 74 20.71 18.78 -4.79
N LEU A 75 19.87 19.80 -4.56
CA LEU A 75 18.75 19.68 -3.62
C LEU A 75 17.73 18.64 -4.07
N VAL A 76 17.43 18.58 -5.36
CA VAL A 76 16.48 17.60 -5.90
C VAL A 76 17.04 16.20 -5.77
N ILE A 77 18.30 16.00 -6.18
CA ILE A 77 18.99 14.70 -6.08
C ILE A 77 19.06 14.23 -4.63
N GLN A 78 19.25 15.15 -3.68
CA GLN A 78 19.34 14.81 -2.25
C GLN A 78 17.98 14.65 -1.57
N LEU A 79 16.98 15.48 -1.87
CA LEU A 79 15.75 15.55 -1.06
C LEU A 79 14.64 14.63 -1.60
N ILE A 80 14.52 14.49 -2.92
CA ILE A 80 13.46 13.67 -3.52
C ILE A 80 13.57 12.18 -3.11
N PRO A 81 14.75 11.55 -3.10
CA PRO A 81 14.85 10.14 -2.69
C PRO A 81 14.33 9.88 -1.28
N ILE A 82 14.62 10.77 -0.32
CA ILE A 82 14.10 10.68 1.04
C ILE A 82 12.57 10.74 1.03
N LEU A 83 12.00 11.78 0.39
CA LEU A 83 10.55 11.97 0.32
C LEU A 83 9.87 10.78 -0.36
N PHE A 84 10.45 10.28 -1.45
CA PHE A 84 9.92 9.15 -2.19
C PHE A 84 9.86 7.91 -1.31
N CYS A 85 10.98 7.53 -0.66
CA CYS A 85 11.02 6.36 0.21
C CYS A 85 10.04 6.48 1.39
N THR A 86 9.96 7.65 2.03
CA THR A 86 9.03 7.87 3.15
C THR A 86 7.56 7.79 2.72
N LEU A 87 7.20 8.39 1.59
CA LEU A 87 5.84 8.31 1.06
C LEU A 87 5.50 6.87 0.64
N LEU A 88 6.45 6.16 0.03
CA LEU A 88 6.25 4.76 -0.32
C LEU A 88 6.03 3.90 0.94
N PHE A 89 6.83 4.08 1.99
CA PHE A 89 6.62 3.40 3.27
C PHE A 89 5.22 3.66 3.84
N ASN A 90 4.75 4.92 3.78
CA ASN A 90 3.41 5.27 4.22
C ASN A 90 2.33 4.59 3.38
N LEU A 91 2.50 4.46 2.06
CA LEU A 91 1.57 3.71 1.21
C LEU A 91 1.52 2.24 1.60
N PHE A 92 2.66 1.59 1.85
CA PHE A 92 2.69 0.20 2.33
C PHE A 92 1.93 0.06 3.66
N ARG A 93 2.15 0.99 4.59
CA ARG A 93 1.41 1.03 5.86
C ARG A 93 -0.09 1.19 5.65
N MET A 94 -0.51 2.14 4.83
CA MET A 94 -1.93 2.37 4.51
C MET A 94 -2.54 1.15 3.82
N GLY A 95 -1.82 0.49 2.92
CA GLY A 95 -2.25 -0.76 2.28
C GLY A 95 -2.53 -1.87 3.30
N ARG A 96 -1.70 -1.98 4.35
CA ARG A 96 -1.92 -2.93 5.45
C ARG A 96 -3.10 -2.53 6.34
N ASP A 97 -3.20 -1.26 6.73
CA ASP A 97 -4.34 -0.76 7.51
C ASP A 97 -5.66 -0.95 6.73
N ARG A 98 -5.64 -0.78 5.40
CA ARG A 98 -6.76 -1.05 4.50
C ARG A 98 -7.16 -2.51 4.50
N GLN A 99 -6.18 -3.42 4.46
CA GLN A 99 -6.44 -4.86 4.56
C GLN A 99 -7.07 -5.22 5.91
N ASP A 100 -6.57 -4.68 7.02
CA ASP A 100 -7.12 -4.91 8.37
C ASP A 100 -8.59 -4.43 8.47
N LEU A 101 -8.88 -3.22 7.98
CA LEU A 101 -10.25 -2.67 7.94
C LEU A 101 -11.17 -3.54 7.08
N HIS A 102 -10.67 -3.97 5.93
CA HIS A 102 -11.41 -4.82 5.02
C HIS A 102 -11.73 -6.20 5.63
N GLU A 103 -10.75 -6.86 6.25
CA GLU A 103 -10.97 -8.11 6.97
C GLU A 103 -11.99 -7.95 8.11
N SER A 104 -11.95 -6.83 8.82
CA SER A 104 -12.89 -6.53 9.91
C SER A 104 -14.32 -6.33 9.41
N LEU A 105 -14.48 -5.52 8.35
CA LEU A 105 -15.77 -5.33 7.67
C LEU A 105 -16.34 -6.66 7.17
N LYS A 106 -15.49 -7.52 6.61
CA LYS A 106 -15.90 -8.84 6.13
C LYS A 106 -16.48 -9.70 7.26
N GLN A 107 -15.80 -9.73 8.42
CA GLN A 107 -16.26 -10.50 9.58
C GLN A 107 -17.59 -9.99 10.13
N ILE A 108 -17.74 -8.67 10.30
CA ILE A 108 -18.97 -8.08 10.83
C ILE A 108 -20.13 -8.27 9.86
N THR A 109 -19.91 -8.01 8.58
CA THR A 109 -20.94 -8.19 7.55
C THR A 109 -21.39 -9.65 7.51
N SER A 110 -20.45 -10.59 7.55
CA SER A 110 -20.77 -12.03 7.60
C SER A 110 -21.57 -12.43 8.83
N LYS A 111 -21.39 -11.78 9.99
CA LYS A 111 -22.21 -12.01 11.19
C LYS A 111 -23.61 -11.46 11.01
N LEU A 112 -23.74 -10.23 10.53
CA LEU A 112 -25.05 -9.57 10.34
C LEU A 112 -25.91 -10.29 9.30
N THR A 113 -25.29 -10.85 8.26
CA THR A 113 -26.00 -11.56 7.19
C THR A 113 -26.09 -13.07 7.41
N SER A 114 -25.56 -13.61 8.53
CA SER A 114 -25.48 -15.07 8.74
C SER A 114 -26.83 -15.76 8.76
N ASN A 115 -27.88 -15.04 9.17
CA ASN A 115 -29.24 -15.57 9.33
C ASN A 115 -30.13 -15.31 8.10
N LEU A 116 -29.65 -14.50 7.15
CA LEU A 116 -30.40 -14.07 5.96
C LEU A 116 -30.06 -14.88 4.71
N ILE A 117 -29.03 -15.71 4.75
CA ILE A 117 -28.51 -16.42 3.57
C ILE A 117 -28.51 -17.93 3.85
N ASN A 118 -29.27 -18.70 3.06
CA ASN A 118 -29.19 -20.16 3.06
C ASN A 118 -27.72 -20.59 2.88
N SER A 119 -27.26 -21.57 3.67
CA SER A 119 -25.86 -21.97 3.74
C SER A 119 -25.24 -22.32 2.38
N GLU A 120 -26.03 -22.82 1.43
CA GLU A 120 -25.60 -23.15 0.06
C GLU A 120 -25.33 -21.92 -0.83
N LEU A 121 -26.00 -20.79 -0.59
CA LEU A 121 -25.83 -19.54 -1.37
C LEU A 121 -24.79 -18.60 -0.75
N LYS A 122 -24.31 -18.90 0.46
CA LYS A 122 -23.44 -18.01 1.25
C LYS A 122 -22.07 -17.80 0.62
N ASP A 123 -21.45 -18.86 0.10
CA ASP A 123 -20.17 -18.76 -0.60
C ASP A 123 -20.30 -18.11 -1.99
N GLU A 124 -21.47 -18.22 -2.61
CA GLU A 124 -21.75 -17.61 -3.91
C GLU A 124 -22.07 -16.12 -3.79
N LEU A 125 -22.84 -15.70 -2.77
CA LEU A 125 -23.18 -14.29 -2.46
C LEU A 125 -22.01 -13.49 -1.87
N LEU A 126 -21.17 -14.11 -1.02
CA LEU A 126 -19.94 -13.48 -0.53
C LEU A 126 -18.88 -13.31 -1.64
N ASN A 127 -18.98 -14.10 -2.72
CA ASN A 127 -18.18 -13.94 -3.93
C ASN A 127 -18.88 -13.11 -5.03
N ASN A 128 -20.19 -12.90 -4.94
CA ASN A 128 -20.96 -12.19 -5.95
C ASN A 128 -20.80 -10.68 -5.78
N THR A 129 -20.52 -10.04 -6.91
CA THR A 129 -20.70 -8.62 -7.28
C THR A 129 -20.82 -7.56 -6.18
N LEU A 130 -21.76 -7.63 -5.23
CA LEU A 130 -21.85 -6.69 -4.11
C LEU A 130 -20.60 -6.70 -3.22
N TYR A 131 -20.07 -7.87 -2.83
CA TYR A 131 -18.82 -7.93 -2.05
C TYR A 131 -17.62 -7.42 -2.87
N ARG A 132 -17.62 -7.65 -4.18
CA ARG A 132 -16.61 -7.15 -5.13
C ARG A 132 -16.71 -5.63 -5.37
N LEU A 133 -17.91 -5.05 -5.31
CA LEU A 133 -18.17 -3.61 -5.41
C LEU A 133 -17.66 -2.83 -4.18
N TYR A 134 -17.58 -3.49 -3.02
CA TYR A 134 -17.05 -2.92 -1.77
C TYR A 134 -15.56 -3.23 -1.54
N LEU A 135 -14.90 -3.94 -2.47
CA LEU A 135 -13.51 -4.40 -2.37
C LEU A 135 -12.56 -3.54 -3.23
N PRO A 136 -11.60 -2.79 -2.66
CA PRO A 136 -10.68 -1.95 -3.44
C PRO A 136 -9.63 -2.73 -4.25
N ASN A 137 -9.65 -4.06 -4.24
CA ASN A 137 -8.70 -4.90 -4.95
C ASN A 137 -9.43 -5.87 -5.89
N SER A 138 -9.97 -5.35 -6.99
CA SER A 138 -10.57 -6.17 -8.06
C SER A 138 -9.59 -7.24 -8.59
N ILE A 139 -8.28 -6.94 -8.60
CA ILE A 139 -7.22 -7.82 -9.13
C ILE A 139 -6.94 -9.01 -8.21
N GLY A 140 -6.86 -8.82 -6.89
CA GLY A 140 -6.60 -9.92 -5.95
C GLY A 140 -7.76 -10.93 -5.90
N ASN A 141 -8.99 -10.43 -5.99
CA ASN A 141 -10.19 -11.27 -6.06
C ASN A 141 -10.40 -11.91 -7.45
N PHE A 142 -9.87 -11.29 -8.51
CA PHE A 142 -9.82 -11.88 -9.85
C PHE A 142 -8.79 -13.01 -9.89
N ALA A 143 -7.59 -12.77 -9.36
CA ALA A 143 -6.53 -13.77 -9.21
C ALA A 143 -6.99 -14.97 -8.37
N SER A 144 -7.62 -14.73 -7.21
CA SER A 144 -8.16 -15.80 -6.36
C SER A 144 -9.30 -16.56 -7.05
N SER A 145 -10.14 -15.90 -7.84
CA SER A 145 -11.23 -16.57 -8.57
C SER A 145 -10.76 -17.41 -9.75
N ILE A 146 -9.63 -17.05 -10.38
CA ILE A 146 -9.03 -17.85 -11.46
C ILE A 146 -8.25 -19.04 -10.89
N THR A 147 -7.61 -18.86 -9.73
CA THR A 147 -6.79 -19.91 -9.10
C THR A 147 -7.58 -20.85 -8.19
N ALA A 148 -8.73 -20.42 -7.65
CA ALA A 148 -9.60 -21.28 -6.85
C ALA A 148 -10.45 -22.19 -7.77
N ARG A 149 -10.08 -23.47 -7.82
CA ARG A 149 -10.86 -24.59 -8.38
C ARG A 149 -10.92 -24.71 -9.91
N GLN A 150 -9.91 -24.25 -10.64
CA GLN A 150 -9.82 -24.43 -12.10
C GLN A 150 -8.70 -25.42 -12.50
N PRO A 151 -8.82 -26.10 -13.66
CA PRO A 151 -7.76 -27.00 -14.16
C PRO A 151 -6.43 -26.26 -14.31
N ILE A 152 -5.31 -26.97 -14.10
CA ILE A 152 -3.93 -26.43 -14.11
C ILE A 152 -3.64 -25.47 -15.28
N ILE A 153 -4.23 -25.73 -16.45
CA ILE A 153 -4.10 -24.90 -17.65
C ILE A 153 -4.71 -23.51 -17.45
N LEU A 154 -5.90 -23.40 -16.85
CA LEU A 154 -6.52 -22.10 -16.57
C LEU A 154 -5.76 -21.34 -15.47
N THR A 155 -5.22 -22.03 -14.48
CA THR A 155 -4.33 -21.45 -13.46
C THR A 155 -3.07 -20.85 -14.10
N PHE A 156 -2.46 -21.55 -15.07
CA PHE A 156 -1.28 -21.08 -15.77
C PHE A 156 -1.56 -19.87 -16.68
N ILE A 157 -2.68 -19.88 -17.41
CA ILE A 157 -3.16 -18.74 -18.18
C ILE A 157 -3.43 -17.54 -17.26
N GLY A 158 -4.08 -17.77 -16.12
CA GLY A 158 -4.30 -16.76 -15.08
C GLY A 158 -2.99 -16.14 -14.57
N PHE A 159 -1.97 -16.97 -14.30
CA PHE A 159 -0.66 -16.50 -13.87
C PHE A 159 0.03 -15.63 -14.93
N ILE A 160 0.00 -16.04 -16.20
CA ILE A 160 0.56 -15.25 -17.31
C ILE A 160 -0.15 -13.90 -17.41
N LEU A 161 -1.48 -13.87 -17.27
CA LEU A 161 -2.26 -12.63 -17.29
C LEU A 161 -1.94 -11.71 -16.10
N LEU A 162 -1.48 -12.26 -14.98
CA LEU A 162 -1.07 -11.48 -13.79
C LEU A 162 0.38 -10.98 -13.86
N LEU A 163 1.21 -11.54 -14.73
CA LEU A 163 2.64 -11.21 -14.84
C LEU A 163 2.91 -9.72 -15.11
N PRO A 164 2.17 -9.02 -16.00
CA PRO A 164 2.30 -7.57 -16.15
C PRO A 164 2.03 -6.78 -14.86
N PHE A 165 1.10 -7.23 -14.02
CA PHE A 165 0.79 -6.58 -12.75
C PHE A 165 1.91 -6.76 -11.73
N PHE A 166 2.58 -7.91 -11.70
CA PHE A 166 3.78 -8.10 -10.89
C PHE A 166 4.91 -7.17 -11.31
N ILE A 167 5.11 -6.99 -12.62
CA ILE A 167 6.11 -6.04 -13.14
C ILE A 167 5.77 -4.62 -12.69
N ILE A 168 4.51 -4.19 -12.81
CA ILE A 168 4.06 -2.88 -12.33
C ILE A 168 4.29 -2.72 -10.82
N GLY A 169 4.04 -3.76 -10.02
CA GLY A 169 4.30 -3.78 -8.58
C GLY A 169 5.78 -3.61 -8.21
N LEU A 170 6.72 -3.98 -9.10
CA LEU A 170 8.15 -3.82 -8.89
C LEU A 170 8.70 -2.43 -9.28
N VAL A 171 7.93 -1.63 -10.04
CA VAL A 171 8.34 -0.30 -10.51
C VAL A 171 8.82 0.62 -9.37
N PRO A 172 8.15 0.73 -8.21
CA PRO A 172 8.61 1.61 -7.13
C PRO A 172 10.00 1.23 -6.59
N PHE A 173 10.31 -0.07 -6.54
CA PHE A 173 11.62 -0.56 -6.09
C PHE A 173 12.72 -0.28 -7.11
N PHE A 174 12.40 -0.42 -8.40
CA PHE A 174 13.31 -0.04 -9.47
C PHE A 174 13.63 1.46 -9.42
N ILE A 175 12.63 2.31 -9.18
CA ILE A 175 12.82 3.75 -9.01
C ILE A 175 13.74 4.06 -7.82
N ILE A 176 13.53 3.42 -6.66
CA ILE A 176 14.42 3.56 -5.49
C ILE A 176 15.85 3.21 -5.85
N PHE A 177 16.06 2.08 -6.54
CA PHE A 177 17.38 1.64 -6.96
C PHE A 177 18.07 2.70 -7.84
N LEU A 178 17.36 3.26 -8.83
CA LEU A 178 17.89 4.33 -9.66
C LEU A 178 18.23 5.60 -8.87
N MET A 179 17.36 6.00 -7.92
CA MET A 179 17.59 7.17 -7.06
C MET A 179 18.82 6.99 -6.17
N LEU A 180 18.95 5.83 -5.51
CA LEU A 180 20.11 5.51 -4.67
C LEU A 180 21.40 5.40 -5.49
N SER A 181 21.33 4.81 -6.69
CA SER A 181 22.47 4.72 -7.60
C SER A 181 22.95 6.11 -8.02
N ASN A 182 22.03 7.02 -8.36
CA ASN A 182 22.37 8.40 -8.70
C ASN A 182 23.01 9.15 -7.52
N LEU A 183 22.44 9.03 -6.31
CA LEU A 183 23.02 9.60 -5.09
C LEU A 183 24.45 9.10 -4.85
N TRP A 184 24.67 7.80 -5.01
CA TRP A 184 25.98 7.19 -4.84
C TRP A 184 27.00 7.75 -5.82
N GLN A 185 26.62 7.90 -7.09
CA GLN A 185 27.53 8.37 -8.14
C GLN A 185 27.83 9.87 -8.07
N THR A 186 26.87 10.69 -7.61
CA THR A 186 26.95 12.14 -7.78
C THR A 186 27.13 12.92 -6.47
N GLN A 187 26.72 12.39 -5.32
CA GLN A 187 26.63 13.16 -4.08
C GLN A 187 27.27 12.47 -2.85
N ILE A 188 27.82 11.26 -2.98
CA ILE A 188 28.30 10.48 -1.82
C ILE A 188 29.50 11.10 -1.09
N GLU A 189 30.26 11.97 -1.75
CA GLU A 189 31.38 12.68 -1.14
C GLU A 189 30.91 13.86 -0.27
N SER A 190 29.66 14.30 -0.42
CA SER A 190 29.08 15.40 0.33
C SER A 190 28.35 14.90 1.58
N THR A 191 28.51 15.57 2.72
CA THR A 191 27.78 15.24 3.95
C THR A 191 26.25 15.18 3.74
N PRO A 192 25.60 16.13 3.04
CA PRO A 192 24.17 16.06 2.76
C PRO A 192 23.78 14.86 1.89
N GLY A 193 24.62 14.50 0.91
CA GLY A 193 24.41 13.31 0.07
C GLY A 193 24.52 12.01 0.85
N ILE A 194 25.49 11.89 1.76
CA ILE A 194 25.61 10.73 2.66
C ILE A 194 24.37 10.57 3.53
N ILE A 195 23.88 11.66 4.13
CA ILE A 195 22.66 11.65 4.95
C ILE A 195 21.46 11.21 4.12
N SER A 196 21.29 11.79 2.93
CA SER A 196 20.21 11.45 2.00
C SER A 196 20.24 9.97 1.61
N PHE A 197 21.40 9.47 1.19
CA PHE A 197 21.59 8.08 0.81
C PHE A 197 21.27 7.14 1.99
N SER A 198 21.80 7.44 3.17
CA SER A 198 21.64 6.61 4.37
C SER A 198 20.19 6.52 4.82
N ILE A 199 19.48 7.65 4.86
CA ILE A 199 18.05 7.67 5.23
C ILE A 199 17.23 6.93 4.18
N SER A 200 17.45 7.22 2.89
CA SER A 200 16.69 6.60 1.80
C SER A 200 16.90 5.08 1.78
N LEU A 201 18.12 4.61 2.01
CA LEU A 201 18.47 3.20 2.12
C LEU A 201 17.80 2.56 3.36
N TRP A 202 17.90 3.20 4.52
CA TRP A 202 17.30 2.70 5.76
C TRP A 202 15.78 2.55 5.67
N VAL A 203 15.09 3.54 5.09
CA VAL A 203 13.65 3.46 4.85
C VAL A 203 13.32 2.34 3.86
N SER A 204 14.10 2.19 2.78
CA SER A 204 13.89 1.13 1.78
C SER A 204 14.04 -0.27 2.38
N ILE A 205 15.07 -0.49 3.22
CA ILE A 205 15.25 -1.74 3.96
C ILE A 205 14.08 -1.97 4.94
N SER A 206 13.61 -0.91 5.60
CA SER A 206 12.46 -0.98 6.49
C SER A 206 11.18 -1.43 5.76
N ILE A 207 10.95 -0.98 4.52
CA ILE A 207 9.82 -1.44 3.69
C ILE A 207 9.90 -2.97 3.50
N ILE A 208 11.08 -3.48 3.12
CA ILE A 208 11.29 -4.92 2.93
C ILE A 208 11.05 -5.67 4.24
N PHE A 209 11.64 -5.20 5.34
CA PHE A 209 11.57 -5.85 6.64
C PHE A 209 10.14 -5.90 7.20
N PHE A 210 9.41 -4.79 7.20
CA PHE A 210 8.08 -4.72 7.84
C PHE A 210 6.94 -5.30 7.01
N PHE A 211 7.07 -5.32 5.69
CA PHE A 211 5.96 -5.69 4.80
C PHE A 211 6.16 -6.99 4.02
N PHE A 212 7.39 -7.45 3.82
CA PHE A 212 7.67 -8.68 3.06
C PHE A 212 8.18 -9.83 3.93
N ILE A 213 8.69 -9.57 5.13
CA ILE A 213 9.02 -10.63 6.06
C ILE A 213 7.73 -11.08 6.75
N PRO A 214 7.33 -12.36 6.63
CA PRO A 214 6.13 -12.85 7.29
C PRO A 214 6.31 -12.69 8.80
N GLN A 215 5.42 -11.90 9.41
CA GLN A 215 5.29 -11.90 10.85
C GLN A 215 4.72 -13.26 11.25
N GLN A 216 5.56 -14.15 11.76
CA GLN A 216 5.07 -15.28 12.52
C GLN A 216 4.28 -14.69 13.69
N GLU A 217 2.95 -14.80 13.63
CA GLU A 217 2.12 -14.74 14.83
C GLU A 217 2.62 -15.90 15.69
N ASN A 218 3.57 -15.61 16.59
CA ASN A 218 3.85 -16.50 17.70
C ASN A 218 2.51 -16.65 18.43
N ASN A 219 1.87 -17.79 18.20
CA ASN A 219 0.90 -18.36 19.12
C ASN A 219 1.64 -18.52 20.45
N LEU A 220 1.72 -17.45 21.24
CA LEU A 220 1.96 -17.54 22.66
C LEU A 220 0.71 -18.24 23.21
N SER A 221 0.78 -19.57 23.18
CA SER A 221 -0.04 -20.43 24.00
C SER A 221 0.02 -19.90 25.42
N VAL A 222 -1.17 -19.61 25.94
CA VAL A 222 -1.51 -19.44 27.35
C VAL A 222 -0.71 -20.43 28.23
#